data_AF-A0A0C9R2M1-F1
#
_entry.id   AF-A0A0C9R2M1-F1
#
_cell.length_a   1.000
_cell.length_b   1.000
_cell.length_c   1.000
_cell.angle_alpha   90.00
_cell.angle_beta   90.00
_cell.angle_gamma   90.00
#
_symmetry.space_group_name_H-M   'P 1'
#
loop_
_entity.id
_entity.type
_entity.pdbx_description
1 polymer ?
#
loop_
_entity_poly.entity_id
_entity_poly.type
_entity_poly.pdbx_seq_one_letter_code
_entity_poly.pdbx_strand_id
1 'polypeptide(L)'
;MPGEFDPSNHSIPQQSLHHCILPESSRLKTLHCGTNPWIGKLGDRIVAGSSGQPVDDIKRVTGLMNFSPLDCLEKTLTWRHFSPTAPDTLPAYPYFDTDPFIMEESP
;
A
#
# COMPACT_ATOMS: atom_id res chain seq x y z
N MET A 1 -9.70 -0.57 0.42
CA MET A 1 -8.42 -1.05 -0.13
C MET A 1 -8.34 -2.53 0.17
N PRO A 2 -7.74 -3.35 -0.70
CA PRO A 2 -7.47 -4.77 -0.41
C PRO A 2 -6.30 -4.95 0.58
N GLY A 3 -6.33 -6.02 1.37
CA GLY A 3 -5.23 -6.53 2.19
C GLY A 3 -4.60 -7.81 1.62
N GLU A 4 -3.69 -8.43 2.38
CA GLU A 4 -2.87 -9.59 1.92
C GLU A 4 -3.71 -10.81 1.53
N PHE A 5 -4.78 -11.07 2.28
CA PHE A 5 -5.65 -12.23 2.11
C PHE A 5 -6.98 -11.88 1.43
N ASP A 6 -7.12 -10.66 0.94
CA ASP A 6 -8.32 -10.25 0.22
C ASP A 6 -8.35 -10.83 -1.20
N PRO A 7 -9.54 -11.01 -1.79
CA PRO A 7 -9.74 -11.48 -3.15
C PRO A 7 -9.34 -10.43 -4.20
N SER A 8 -8.05 -10.11 -4.25
CA SER A 8 -7.36 -9.27 -5.22
C SER A 8 -6.02 -9.94 -5.61
N ASN A 9 -5.22 -9.31 -6.47
CA ASN A 9 -3.87 -9.81 -6.72
C ASN A 9 -3.02 -9.73 -5.43
N HIS A 10 -2.13 -10.72 -5.27
CA HIS A 10 -1.25 -10.81 -4.10
C HIS A 10 -0.07 -9.83 -4.17
N SER A 11 0.44 -9.57 -5.38
CA SER A 11 1.55 -8.63 -5.58
C SER A 11 1.13 -7.18 -5.39
N ILE A 12 1.98 -6.34 -4.84
CA ILE A 12 1.76 -4.89 -4.82
C ILE A 12 2.12 -4.25 -6.18
N PRO A 13 1.43 -3.19 -6.63
CA PRO A 13 0.18 -2.65 -6.07
C PRO A 13 -1.00 -3.62 -6.29
N GLN A 14 -1.78 -3.84 -5.23
CA GLN A 14 -3.01 -4.63 -5.29
C GLN A 14 -4.14 -3.79 -5.90
N GLN A 15 -4.88 -4.38 -6.85
CA GLN A 15 -6.01 -3.76 -7.53
C GLN A 15 -7.22 -3.65 -6.60
N SER A 16 -8.10 -2.69 -6.88
CA SER A 16 -9.33 -2.50 -6.12
C SER A 16 -10.19 -3.77 -6.10
N LEU A 17 -10.90 -3.99 -4.99
CA LEU A 17 -11.87 -5.09 -4.90
C LEU A 17 -12.92 -5.02 -6.00
N HIS A 18 -13.21 -6.15 -6.63
CA HIS A 18 -14.21 -6.22 -7.70
C HIS A 18 -15.62 -6.02 -7.15
N HIS A 19 -16.48 -5.31 -7.90
CA HIS A 19 -17.84 -4.94 -7.47
C HIS A 19 -18.72 -6.15 -7.15
N CYS A 20 -18.46 -7.32 -7.77
CA CYS A 20 -19.23 -8.54 -7.53
C CYS A 20 -19.08 -9.09 -6.10
N ILE A 21 -18.04 -8.67 -5.37
CA ILE A 21 -17.76 -9.07 -3.99
C ILE A 21 -18.61 -8.26 -3.01
N LEU A 22 -19.06 -7.07 -3.44
CA LEU A 22 -19.87 -6.13 -2.65
C LEU A 22 -21.16 -5.78 -3.43
N PRO A 23 -22.05 -6.75 -3.72
CA PRO A 23 -23.18 -6.55 -4.63
C PRO A 23 -24.14 -5.45 -4.17
N GLU A 24 -24.37 -5.33 -2.87
CA GLU A 24 -25.26 -4.30 -2.32
C GLU A 24 -24.57 -2.92 -2.27
N SER A 25 -23.35 -2.87 -1.75
CA SER A 25 -22.63 -1.60 -1.55
C SER A 25 -22.11 -0.99 -2.85
N SER A 26 -21.78 -1.81 -3.86
CA SER A 26 -21.29 -1.33 -5.17
C SER A 26 -22.31 -0.52 -5.95
N ARG A 27 -23.60 -0.60 -5.59
CA ARG A 27 -24.68 0.22 -6.15
C ARG A 27 -24.68 1.65 -5.59
N LEU A 28 -24.01 1.88 -4.46
CA LEU A 28 -23.92 3.18 -3.81
C LEU A 28 -22.80 4.01 -4.43
N LYS A 29 -23.12 5.21 -4.90
CA LYS A 29 -22.13 6.17 -5.43
C LYS A 29 -21.11 6.65 -4.38
N THR A 30 -21.39 6.42 -3.10
CA THR A 30 -20.52 6.79 -1.98
C THR A 30 -19.45 5.74 -1.67
N LEU A 31 -19.53 4.53 -2.25
CA LEU A 31 -18.50 3.52 -2.10
C LEU A 31 -17.37 3.78 -3.09
N HIS A 32 -16.15 3.91 -2.58
CA HIS A 32 -14.94 4.02 -3.39
C HIS A 32 -13.98 2.88 -3.04
N CYS A 33 -13.77 1.96 -3.99
CA CYS A 33 -12.79 0.89 -3.85
C CYS A 33 -11.44 1.38 -4.39
N GLY A 34 -10.49 1.65 -3.50
CA GLY A 34 -9.11 2.01 -3.85
C GLY A 34 -8.17 0.81 -3.97
N THR A 35 -7.02 1.03 -4.61
CA THR A 35 -5.86 0.13 -4.68
C THR A 35 -5.13 0.04 -3.32
N ASN A 36 -4.11 -0.82 -3.23
CA ASN A 36 -3.14 -0.82 -2.13
C ASN A 36 -1.71 -0.86 -2.71
N PRO A 37 -0.83 0.12 -2.45
CA PRO A 37 -1.07 1.34 -1.68
C PRO A 37 -2.13 2.26 -2.29
N TRP A 38 -2.66 3.17 -1.48
CA TRP A 38 -3.58 4.22 -1.90
C TRP A 38 -2.98 5.59 -1.57
N ILE A 39 -3.13 6.51 -2.51
CA ILE A 39 -2.81 7.93 -2.34
C ILE A 39 -3.95 8.74 -2.94
N GLY A 40 -4.36 9.79 -2.23
CA GLY A 40 -5.42 10.66 -2.71
C GLY A 40 -5.56 11.94 -1.90
N LYS A 41 -6.32 12.88 -2.44
CA LYS A 41 -6.58 14.17 -1.81
C LYS A 41 -7.92 14.13 -1.07
N LEU A 42 -7.89 14.41 0.22
CA LEU A 42 -9.07 14.57 1.09
C LEU A 42 -9.17 16.04 1.52
N GLY A 43 -10.09 16.78 0.90
CA GLY A 43 -10.15 18.24 1.05
C GLY A 43 -8.88 18.87 0.49
N ASP A 44 -8.12 19.57 1.33
CA ASP A 44 -6.84 20.19 0.97
C ASP A 44 -5.61 19.38 1.39
N ARG A 45 -5.80 18.16 1.90
CA ARG A 45 -4.71 17.31 2.42
C ARG A 45 -4.48 16.12 1.50
N ILE A 46 -3.22 15.79 1.25
CA ILE A 46 -2.86 14.50 0.67
C ILE A 46 -2.90 13.49 1.80
N VAL A 47 -3.42 12.30 1.51
CA VAL A 47 -3.42 11.18 2.44
C VAL A 47 -2.96 9.97 1.66
N ALA A 48 -2.01 9.25 2.24
CA ALA A 48 -1.48 8.05 1.63
C ALA A 48 -1.30 6.95 2.67
N GLY A 49 -1.46 5.71 2.26
CA GLY A 49 -1.41 4.57 3.15
C GLY A 49 -1.37 3.25 2.39
N SER A 50 -0.98 2.21 3.11
CA SER A 50 -1.05 0.82 2.65
C SER A 50 -1.81 -0.02 3.66
N SER A 51 -2.14 -1.27 3.30
CA SER A 51 -2.79 -2.22 4.20
C SER A 51 -1.84 -2.88 5.21
N GLY A 52 -0.62 -2.34 5.38
CA GLY A 52 0.33 -2.74 6.42
C GLY A 52 1.47 -3.64 5.95
N GLN A 53 1.30 -4.34 4.82
CA GLN A 53 2.29 -5.31 4.35
C GLN A 53 3.72 -4.74 4.21
N PRO A 54 3.93 -3.53 3.66
CA PRO A 54 5.28 -2.97 3.57
C PRO A 54 5.95 -2.74 4.93
N VAL A 55 5.18 -2.31 5.94
CA VAL A 55 5.69 -2.05 7.30
C VAL A 55 6.07 -3.36 7.98
N ASP A 56 5.21 -4.37 7.87
CA ASP A 56 5.48 -5.70 8.42
C ASP A 56 6.67 -6.38 7.74
N ASP A 57 6.82 -6.16 6.43
CA ASP A 57 7.94 -6.66 5.64
C ASP A 57 9.28 -6.03 6.05
N ILE A 58 9.33 -4.69 6.18
CA ILE A 58 10.51 -3.97 6.71
C ILE A 58 10.91 -4.52 8.08
N LYS A 59 9.94 -4.70 8.99
CA LYS A 59 10.21 -5.22 10.32
C LYS A 59 10.77 -6.65 10.28
N ARG A 60 10.24 -7.49 9.40
CA ARG A 60 10.70 -8.87 9.21
C ARG A 60 12.13 -8.92 8.66
N VAL A 61 12.46 -8.13 7.63
CA VAL A 61 13.78 -8.21 6.98
C VAL A 61 14.89 -7.55 7.79
N THR A 62 14.57 -6.50 8.54
CA THR A 62 15.58 -5.80 9.35
C THR A 62 15.98 -6.62 10.58
N GLY A 63 15.11 -7.52 11.06
CA GLY A 63 15.35 -8.30 12.28
C GLY A 63 15.50 -7.44 13.54
N LEU A 64 15.18 -6.15 13.44
CA LEU A 64 15.34 -5.19 14.53
C LEU A 64 14.16 -5.33 15.48
N MET A 65 14.33 -6.14 16.53
CA MET A 65 13.30 -6.36 17.56
C MET A 65 12.82 -5.06 18.23
N ASN A 66 13.60 -3.99 18.14
CA ASN A 66 13.32 -2.69 18.75
C ASN A 66 12.54 -1.73 17.84
N PHE A 67 12.32 -2.04 16.57
CA PHE A 67 11.55 -1.17 15.68
C PHE A 67 10.05 -1.43 15.89
N SER A 68 9.35 -0.40 16.34
CA SER A 68 7.89 -0.38 16.33
C SER A 68 7.38 -0.23 14.89
N PRO A 69 6.11 -0.60 14.61
CA PRO A 69 5.50 -0.32 13.32
C PRO A 69 5.54 1.17 12.94
N LEU A 70 5.49 2.07 13.93
CA LEU A 70 5.57 3.50 13.71
C LEU A 70 6.96 3.95 13.24
N ASP A 71 8.03 3.36 13.81
CA ASP A 71 9.40 3.63 13.37
C ASP A 71 9.59 3.20 11.90
N CYS A 72 9.06 2.02 11.54
CA CYS A 72 9.10 1.54 10.16
C CYS A 72 8.33 2.46 9.21
N LEU A 73 7.15 2.92 9.61
CA LEU A 73 6.36 3.88 8.85
C LEU A 73 7.10 5.22 8.67
N GLU A 74 7.73 5.75 9.72
CA GLU A 74 8.56 6.96 9.63
C GLU A 74 9.73 6.79 8.64
N LYS A 75 10.35 5.60 8.62
CA LYS A 75 11.40 5.30 7.64
C LYS A 75 10.88 5.31 6.21
N THR A 76 9.67 4.80 5.93
CA THR A 76 9.11 4.85 4.57
C THR A 76 8.98 6.29 4.05
N LEU A 77 8.62 7.24 4.92
CA LEU A 77 8.59 8.67 4.59
C LEU A 77 9.99 9.24 4.38
N THR A 78 10.92 8.92 5.28
CA THR A 78 12.33 9.37 5.20
C THR A 78 12.99 8.90 3.90
N TRP A 79 12.75 7.65 3.51
CA TRP A 79 13.26 7.05 2.27
C TRP A 79 12.47 7.45 1.03
N ARG A 80 11.30 8.08 1.21
CA ARG A 80 10.35 8.42 0.14
C ARG A 80 9.97 7.21 -0.70
N HIS A 81 9.77 6.05 -0.05
CA HIS A 81 9.46 4.80 -0.73
C HIS A 81 8.49 3.94 0.09
N PHE A 82 7.35 3.58 -0.50
CA PHE A 82 6.28 2.84 0.19
C PHE A 82 6.70 1.42 0.57
N SER A 83 7.43 0.73 -0.30
CA SER A 83 7.83 -0.66 -0.08
C SER A 83 9.27 -0.92 -0.56
N PRO A 84 10.28 -0.43 0.18
CA PRO A 84 11.69 -0.50 -0.24
C PRO A 84 12.25 -1.93 -0.31
N THR A 85 11.50 -2.89 0.22
CA THR A 85 11.85 -4.31 0.26
C THR A 85 11.22 -5.11 -0.89
N ALA A 86 10.37 -4.47 -1.69
CA ALA A 86 9.87 -5.05 -2.92
C ALA A 86 10.87 -4.79 -4.06
N PRO A 87 11.03 -5.73 -5.01
CA PRO A 87 10.34 -7.03 -5.12
C PRO A 87 10.98 -8.18 -4.33
N ASP A 88 12.08 -7.94 -3.61
CA ASP A 88 12.94 -9.00 -3.04
C ASP A 88 12.25 -9.87 -1.99
N THR A 89 11.52 -9.26 -1.05
CA THR A 89 10.83 -9.98 0.03
C THR A 89 9.33 -9.77 0.06
N LEU A 90 8.84 -8.65 -0.49
CA LEU A 90 7.42 -8.42 -0.73
C LEU A 90 7.13 -8.52 -2.24
N PRO A 91 6.23 -9.42 -2.69
CA PRO A 91 5.95 -9.59 -4.11
C PRO A 91 5.42 -8.30 -4.73
N ALA A 92 6.07 -7.82 -5.79
CA ALA A 92 5.61 -6.67 -6.57
C ALA A 92 5.42 -7.01 -8.04
N TYR A 93 4.51 -6.31 -8.69
CA TYR A 93 4.34 -6.37 -10.13
C TYR A 93 5.60 -5.80 -10.81
N PRO A 94 6.13 -6.45 -11.86
CA PRO A 94 7.36 -6.01 -12.51
C PRO A 94 7.10 -4.80 -13.42
N TYR A 95 7.25 -3.60 -12.87
CA TYR A 95 7.29 -2.36 -13.66
C TYR A 95 8.69 -2.17 -14.26
N PHE A 96 8.76 -1.80 -15.54
CA PHE A 96 10.02 -1.66 -16.26
C PHE A 96 10.55 -0.23 -16.30
N ASP A 97 9.65 0.74 -16.48
CA ASP A 97 10.04 2.13 -16.74
C ASP A 97 10.05 3.00 -15.48
N THR A 98 9.12 2.76 -14.55
CA THR A 98 8.91 3.62 -13.38
C THR A 98 8.45 2.80 -12.20
N ASP A 99 9.07 3.02 -11.05
CA ASP A 99 8.69 2.38 -9.80
C ASP A 99 7.48 3.11 -9.18
N PRO A 100 6.31 2.46 -9.03
CA PRO A 100 5.12 3.09 -8.47
C PRO A 100 5.20 3.37 -6.96
N PHE A 101 6.21 2.87 -6.26
CA PHE A 101 6.32 3.02 -4.80
C PHE A 101 7.13 4.24 -4.37
N ILE A 102 7.76 4.95 -5.30
CA ILE A 102 8.48 6.20 -5.03
C ILE A 102 7.49 7.32 -4.74
N MET A 103 7.69 8.04 -3.63
CA MET A 103 6.85 9.17 -3.22
C MET A 103 7.35 10.48 -3.83
N GLU A 104 6.70 10.96 -4.89
CA GLU A 104 7.04 12.22 -5.57
C GLU A 104 6.80 13.47 -4.71
N GLU A 105 5.81 13.42 -3.84
CA GLU A 105 5.45 14.46 -2.89
C GLU A 105 5.34 13.86 -1.48
N SER A 106 5.54 14.67 -0.43
CA SER A 106 5.28 14.22 0.94
C SER A 106 3.77 14.30 1.19
N PRO A 107 3.10 13.18 1.53
CA PRO A 107 1.69 13.19 1.88
C PRO A 107 1.39 14.02 3.12
#